data_AF-C4II07-F1
#
_entry.id   AF-C4II07-F1
#
_cell.length_a   1.000
_cell.length_b   1.000
_cell.length_c   1.000
_cell.angle_alpha   90.00
_cell.angle_beta   90.00
_cell.angle_gamma   90.00
#
_symmetry.space_group_name_H-M   'P 1'
#
loop_
_entity.id
_entity.type
_entity.pdbx_description
1 polymer ?
#
loop_
_entity_poly.entity_id
_entity_poly.type
_entity_poly.pdbx_seq_one_letter_code
_entity_poly.pdbx_strand_id
1 'polypeptide(L)'
;MNKNPEVIEKFTKAIYEGQQWFFSHSDEEVADSIIDYFPGTDRDTIITVVKNYRSIDALAHSPEIKEEDLNRLMDIIQDYDSSLITTRPQFSKIVDNSYAQKAQN
;
A
#
# COMPACT_ATOMS: atom_id res chain seq x y z
N MET A 1 16.39 5.17 6.43
CA MET A 1 15.98 6.58 6.46
C MET A 1 17.11 7.57 6.15
N ASN A 2 18.26 7.55 6.84
CA ASN A 2 19.14 8.73 6.90
C ASN A 2 20.01 9.06 5.66
N LYS A 3 20.11 8.16 4.67
CA LYS A 3 21.01 8.39 3.52
C LYS A 3 20.40 9.28 2.45
N ASN A 4 19.08 9.22 2.25
CA ASN A 4 18.38 9.95 1.18
C ASN A 4 16.97 10.39 1.64
N PRO A 5 16.86 11.24 2.69
CA PRO A 5 15.56 11.62 3.25
C PRO A 5 14.64 12.31 2.25
N GLU A 6 15.19 13.15 1.36
CA GLU A 6 14.42 13.84 0.33
C GLU A 6 13.84 12.87 -0.72
N VAL A 7 14.59 11.83 -1.09
CA VAL A 7 14.11 10.81 -2.04
C VAL A 7 12.98 10.00 -1.41
N ILE A 8 13.11 9.64 -0.13
CA ILE A 8 12.06 8.93 0.61
C ILE A 8 10.79 9.78 0.68
N GLU A 9 10.92 11.07 1.04
CA GLU A 9 9.80 11.99 1.09
C GLU A 9 9.08 12.13 -0.26
N LYS A 10 9.83 12.36 -1.34
CA LYS A 10 9.29 12.46 -2.71
C LYS A 10 8.62 11.16 -3.15
N PHE A 11 9.21 10.01 -2.83
CA PHE A 11 8.66 8.71 -3.16
C PHE A 11 7.36 8.44 -2.39
N THR A 12 7.34 8.66 -1.08
CA THR A 12 6.11 8.51 -0.27
C THR A 12 5.01 9.46 -0.73
N LYS A 13 5.35 10.69 -1.14
CA LYS A 13 4.39 11.62 -1.74
C LYS A 13 3.80 11.09 -3.04
N ALA A 14 4.63 10.56 -3.95
CA ALA A 14 4.14 9.96 -5.20
C ALA A 14 3.21 8.76 -4.94
N ILE A 15 3.49 7.94 -3.91
CA ILE A 15 2.58 6.86 -3.49
C ILE A 15 1.24 7.42 -3.04
N TYR A 16 1.23 8.45 -2.18
CA TYR A 16 -0.01 9.08 -1.73
C TYR A 16 -0.81 9.67 -2.88
N GLU A 17 -0.16 10.40 -3.79
CA GLU A 17 -0.79 10.95 -5.00
C GLU A 17 -1.40 9.84 -5.86
N GLY A 18 -0.71 8.71 -6.03
CA GLY A 18 -1.24 7.53 -6.73
C GLY A 18 -2.45 6.90 -6.03
N GLN A 19 -2.44 6.81 -4.69
CA GLN A 19 -3.59 6.34 -3.90
C GLN A 19 -4.79 7.27 -4.11
N GLN A 20 -4.60 8.59 -3.97
CA GLN A 20 -5.69 9.56 -4.19
C GLN A 20 -6.21 9.53 -5.63
N TRP A 21 -5.32 9.38 -6.62
CA TRP A 21 -5.69 9.25 -8.02
C TRP A 21 -6.57 8.00 -8.25
N PHE A 22 -6.18 6.83 -7.73
CA PHE A 22 -6.98 5.62 -7.82
C PHE A 22 -8.39 5.78 -7.25
N PHE A 23 -8.54 6.45 -6.10
CA PHE A 23 -9.84 6.64 -5.47
C PHE A 23 -10.71 7.70 -6.16
N SER A 24 -10.11 8.61 -6.92
CA SER A 24 -10.83 9.69 -7.62
C SER A 24 -11.18 9.39 -9.09
N HIS A 25 -10.69 8.28 -9.64
CA HIS A 25 -10.89 7.89 -11.04
C HIS A 25 -11.73 6.61 -11.17
N SER A 26 -12.33 6.41 -12.35
CA SER A 26 -13.13 5.22 -12.64
C SER A 26 -12.29 3.96 -12.80
N ASP A 27 -12.93 2.79 -12.74
CA ASP A 27 -12.24 1.51 -12.94
C ASP A 27 -11.64 1.40 -14.36
N GLU A 28 -12.30 2.01 -15.36
CA GLU A 28 -11.82 2.14 -16.74
C GLU A 28 -10.59 3.03 -16.84
N GLU A 29 -10.63 4.23 -16.24
CA GLU A 29 -9.49 5.16 -16.25
C GLU A 29 -8.26 4.55 -15.59
N VAL A 30 -8.46 3.85 -14.46
CA VAL A 30 -7.41 3.11 -13.77
C VAL A 30 -6.87 1.96 -14.64
N ALA A 31 -7.75 1.19 -15.29
CA ALA A 31 -7.31 0.10 -16.16
C ALA A 31 -6.49 0.63 -17.34
N ASP A 32 -6.93 1.72 -17.97
CA ASP A 32 -6.25 2.35 -19.10
C ASP A 32 -4.87 2.92 -18.70
N SER A 33 -4.72 3.42 -17.47
CA SER A 33 -3.43 3.98 -17.03
C SER A 33 -2.38 2.91 -16.72
N ILE A 34 -2.79 1.64 -16.51
CA ILE A 34 -1.88 0.55 -16.13
C ILE A 34 -1.74 -0.55 -17.18
N ILE A 35 -2.57 -0.58 -18.23
CA ILE A 35 -2.64 -1.71 -19.18
C ILE A 35 -1.29 -2.05 -19.85
N ASP A 36 -0.48 -1.04 -20.14
CA ASP A 36 0.84 -1.21 -20.77
C ASP A 36 1.82 -2.00 -19.89
N TYR A 37 1.57 -2.10 -18.57
CA TYR A 37 2.37 -2.91 -17.64
C TYR A 37 1.92 -4.38 -17.55
N PHE A 38 0.81 -4.77 -18.20
CA PHE A 38 0.26 -6.13 -18.18
C PHE A 38 0.13 -6.73 -19.59
N PRO A 39 1.26 -6.92 -20.31
CA PRO A 39 1.23 -7.50 -21.64
C PRO A 39 0.68 -8.94 -21.59
N GLY A 40 -0.46 -9.15 -22.24
CA GLY A 40 -1.14 -10.45 -22.28
C GLY A 40 -2.43 -10.54 -21.47
N THR A 41 -2.80 -9.48 -20.74
CA THR A 41 -4.12 -9.36 -20.10
C THR A 41 -4.98 -8.40 -20.92
N ASP A 42 -6.20 -8.79 -21.26
CA ASP A 42 -7.13 -7.90 -21.94
C ASP A 42 -7.69 -6.82 -20.99
N ARG A 43 -8.11 -5.70 -21.58
CA ARG A 43 -8.59 -4.53 -20.85
C ARG A 43 -9.78 -4.85 -19.93
N ASP A 44 -10.74 -5.64 -20.39
CA ASP A 44 -11.97 -5.94 -19.63
C ASP A 44 -11.66 -6.80 -18.40
N THR A 45 -10.66 -7.69 -18.52
CA THR A 45 -10.11 -8.43 -17.38
C THR A 45 -9.47 -7.49 -16.35
N ILE A 46 -8.67 -6.50 -16.78
CA ILE A 46 -8.07 -5.53 -15.85
C ILE A 46 -9.15 -4.71 -15.13
N ILE A 47 -10.17 -4.21 -15.84
CA ILE A 47 -11.31 -3.49 -15.25
C ILE A 47 -11.99 -4.34 -14.18
N THR A 48 -12.23 -5.63 -14.47
CA THR A 48 -12.85 -6.56 -13.53
C THR A 48 -12.01 -6.71 -12.26
N VAL A 49 -10.68 -6.81 -12.38
CA VAL A 49 -9.77 -6.88 -11.24
C VAL A 49 -9.77 -5.59 -10.43
N VAL A 50 -9.69 -4.42 -11.08
CA VAL A 50 -9.73 -3.11 -10.42
C VAL A 50 -11.03 -2.96 -9.61
N LYS A 51 -12.18 -3.27 -10.23
CA LYS A 51 -13.49 -3.26 -9.59
C LYS A 51 -13.55 -4.18 -8.38
N ASN A 52 -13.02 -5.40 -8.49
CA ASN A 52 -12.97 -6.36 -7.39
C ASN A 52 -12.16 -5.81 -6.21
N TYR A 53 -10.96 -5.26 -6.46
CA TYR A 53 -10.12 -4.65 -5.43
C TYR A 53 -10.82 -3.46 -4.76
N ARG A 54 -11.52 -2.63 -5.52
CA ARG A 54 -12.31 -1.51 -4.97
C ARG A 54 -13.47 -2.00 -4.10
N SER A 55 -14.19 -3.04 -4.53
CA SER A 55 -15.35 -3.57 -3.81
C SER A 55 -15.05 -4.15 -2.43
N ILE A 56 -13.81 -4.60 -2.22
CA ILE A 56 -13.34 -5.16 -0.95
C ILE A 56 -12.44 -4.20 -0.17
N ASP A 57 -12.33 -2.94 -0.62
CA ASP A 57 -11.46 -1.92 -0.03
C ASP A 57 -9.99 -2.39 0.13
N ALA A 58 -9.46 -3.04 -0.90
CA ALA A 58 -8.14 -3.69 -0.84
C ALA A 58 -6.97 -2.70 -0.82
N LEU A 59 -7.13 -1.50 -1.38
CA LEU A 59 -6.07 -0.50 -1.43
C LEU A 59 -6.13 0.39 -0.20
N ALA A 60 -4.97 0.69 0.39
CA ALA A 60 -4.89 1.64 1.49
C ALA A 60 -5.19 3.07 1.01
N HIS A 61 -5.95 3.82 1.82
CA HIS A 61 -6.32 5.22 1.57
C HIS A 61 -5.20 6.22 1.91
N SER A 62 -4.18 5.77 2.62
CA SER A 62 -3.02 6.55 3.07
C SER A 62 -1.77 5.67 3.04
N PRO A 63 -0.56 6.25 2.91
CA PRO A 63 0.69 5.50 3.04
C PRO A 63 1.06 5.22 4.50
N GLU A 64 0.27 5.68 5.48
CA GLU A 64 0.48 5.36 6.89
C GLU A 64 0.22 3.89 7.19
N ILE A 65 1.11 3.29 7.98
CA ILE A 65 0.91 1.95 8.52
C ILE A 65 0.39 2.12 9.95
N LYS A 66 -0.70 1.44 10.31
CA LYS A 66 -1.20 1.46 11.69
C LYS A 66 -0.59 0.33 12.51
N GLU A 67 -0.38 0.59 13.79
CA GLU A 67 0.14 -0.42 14.72
C GLU A 67 -0.80 -1.62 14.85
N GLU A 68 -2.11 -1.39 14.82
CA GLU A 68 -3.13 -2.44 14.82
C GLU A 68 -3.00 -3.40 13.62
N ASP A 69 -2.77 -2.87 12.42
CA ASP A 69 -2.66 -3.66 11.19
C ASP A 69 -1.39 -4.51 11.19
N LEU A 70 -0.27 -3.92 11.63
CA LEU A 70 1.00 -4.64 11.74
C LEU A 70 0.95 -5.72 12.83
N ASN A 71 0.30 -5.43 13.96
CA ASN A 71 0.11 -6.42 15.02
C ASN A 71 -0.74 -7.59 14.54
N ARG A 72 -1.82 -7.31 13.79
CA ARG A 72 -2.66 -8.35 13.20
C ARG A 72 -1.89 -9.22 12.21
N LEU A 73 -1.02 -8.64 11.39
CA LEU A 73 -0.13 -9.41 10.52
C LEU A 73 0.79 -10.34 11.32
N MET A 74 1.39 -9.83 12.41
CA MET A 74 2.24 -10.64 13.27
C MET A 74 1.46 -11.75 14.00
N ASP A 75 0.21 -11.49 14.40
CA ASP A 75 -0.70 -12.50 14.95
C ASP A 75 -0.88 -13.66 13.96
N ILE A 76 -1.26 -13.34 12.70
CA ILE A 76 -1.46 -14.35 11.65
C ILE A 76 -0.19 -15.19 11.41
N ILE A 77 0.98 -14.55 11.36
CA ILE A 77 2.25 -15.24 11.15
C ILE A 77 2.56 -16.20 12.32
N GLN A 78 2.36 -15.76 13.56
CA GLN A 78 2.63 -16.58 14.74
C GLN A 78 1.60 -17.68 14.95
N ASP A 79 0.33 -17.45 14.59
CA ASP A 79 -0.73 -18.45 14.61
C ASP A 79 -0.45 -19.59 13.61
N TYR A 80 0.15 -19.27 12.45
CA TYR A 80 0.61 -20.25 11.48
C TYR A 80 1.85 -21.02 11.97
N ASP A 81 2.89 -20.29 12.38
CA ASP A 81 4.12 -20.87 12.95
C ASP A 81 4.81 -19.87 13.88
N SER A 82 4.68 -20.12 15.18
CA SER A 82 5.26 -19.30 16.25
C SER A 82 6.79 -19.14 16.18
N SER A 83 7.51 -20.02 15.47
CA SER A 83 8.96 -19.94 15.31
C SER A 83 9.41 -18.86 14.32
N LEU A 84 8.51 -18.40 13.43
CA LEU A 84 8.82 -17.38 12.42
C LEU A 84 9.01 -15.98 13.02
N ILE A 85 8.33 -15.70 14.14
CA ILE A 85 8.49 -14.46 14.91
C ILE A 85 8.67 -14.86 16.37
N THR A 86 9.90 -15.12 16.77
CA THR A 86 10.22 -15.50 18.16
C THR A 86 10.11 -14.32 19.14
N THR A 87 10.27 -13.09 18.66
CA THR A 87 10.10 -11.87 19.45
C THR A 87 9.50 -10.77 18.58
N ARG A 88 8.41 -10.17 19.04
CA ARG A 88 7.76 -9.07 18.31
C ARG A 88 8.61 -7.81 18.40
N PRO A 89 9.00 -7.19 17.27
CA PRO A 89 9.61 -5.86 17.31
C PRO A 89 8.60 -4.83 17.79
N GLN A 90 9.08 -3.81 18.49
CA GLN A 90 8.26 -2.63 18.77
C GLN A 90 7.90 -1.94 17.45
N PHE A 91 6.65 -1.50 17.29
CA PHE A 91 6.16 -0.82 16.09
C PHE A 91 7.08 0.32 15.63
N SER A 92 7.45 1.22 16.56
CA SER A 92 8.33 2.37 16.30
C SER A 92 9.77 2.03 15.88
N LYS A 93 10.18 0.75 15.98
CA LYS A 93 11.49 0.29 15.50
C LYS A 93 11.47 -0.12 14.03
N ILE A 94 10.31 -0.44 13.48
CA ILE A 94 10.16 -0.95 12.12
C ILE A 94 9.22 -0.11 11.25
N VAL A 95 8.47 0.82 11.85
CA VAL A 95 7.62 1.78 11.15
C VAL A 95 7.99 3.20 11.54
N ASP A 96 8.03 4.07 10.54
CA ASP A 96 8.20 5.51 10.66
C ASP A 96 7.20 6.20 9.72
N ASN A 97 6.08 6.64 10.27
CA ASN A 97 5.02 7.32 9.53
C ASN A 97 5.31 8.82 9.30
N SER A 98 6.47 9.34 9.71
CA SER A 98 6.74 10.78 9.58
C SER A 98 6.70 11.26 8.12
N TYR A 99 7.18 10.44 7.18
CA TYR A 99 7.10 10.74 5.74
C TYR A 99 5.67 10.60 5.19
N ALA A 100 4.91 9.62 5.67
CA ALA A 100 3.52 9.41 5.29
C ALA A 100 2.62 10.57 5.74
N GLN A 101 2.84 11.07 6.96
CA GLN A 101 2.15 12.24 7.50
C GLN A 101 2.52 13.50 6.73
N LYS A 102 3.81 13.70 6.41
CA LYS A 102 4.24 14.83 5.57
C LYS A 102 3.64 14.80 4.17
N ALA A 103 3.52 13.63 3.55
CA ALA A 103 2.98 13.48 2.20
C ALA A 103 1.50 13.93 2.08
N GLN A 104 0.75 13.88 3.18
CA GLN A 104 -0.66 14.23 3.26
C GLN A 104 -0.92 15.73 3.58
N ASN A 105 0.13 16.49 3.91
CA ASN A 105 0.06 17.94 4.20
C ASN A 105 0.53 18.76 2.99
#